data_AF-A0A5C1H902-F1
#
_entry.id   AF-A0A5C1H902-F1
#
_cell.length_a   1.000
_cell.length_b   1.000
_cell.length_c   1.000
_cell.angle_alpha   90.00
_cell.angle_beta   90.00
_cell.angle_gamma   90.00
#
_symmetry.space_group_name_H-M   'P 1'
#
loop_
_entity.id
_entity.type
_entity.pdbx_description
1 polymer ?
#
loop_
_entity_poly.entity_id
_entity_poly.type
_entity_poly.pdbx_seq_one_letter_code
_entity_poly.pdbx_strand_id
1 'polypeptide(L)' 'MIKCLLPCLISLKIKNLIIIKTSSLVTYKFLIAKHIDKIYLKSIYQNFLNLQILNIRTHIYSKNTNFKKVFITIKL' A
#
# COMPACT_ATOMS: atom_id res chain seq x y z
N MET A 1 -5.84 -16.50 -2.80
CA MET A 1 -5.29 -15.27 -2.19
C MET A 1 -4.95 -14.16 -3.19
N ILE A 2 -4.28 -14.42 -4.33
CA ILE A 2 -3.96 -13.39 -5.34
C ILE A 2 -5.23 -12.74 -5.94
N LYS A 3 -6.33 -13.49 -6.09
CA LYS A 3 -7.62 -12.96 -6.58
C LYS A 3 -8.26 -11.90 -5.66
N CYS A 4 -7.90 -11.82 -4.38
CA CYS A 4 -8.42 -10.79 -3.45
C CYS A 4 -7.60 -9.49 -3.46
N LEU A 5 -6.35 -9.54 -3.92
CA LEU A 5 -5.49 -8.36 -4.04
C LEU A 5 -5.97 -7.44 -5.17
N LEU A 6 -6.38 -8.01 -6.31
CA LEU A 6 -6.81 -7.24 -7.49
C LEU A 6 -8.01 -6.30 -7.24
N PRO A 7 -9.13 -6.75 -6.66
CA PRO A 7 -10.27 -5.88 -6.37
C PRO A 7 -9.90 -4.75 -5.40
N CYS A 8 -9.06 -5.06 -4.41
CA CYS A 8 -8.61 -4.08 -3.43
C CYS A 8 -7.71 -3.02 -4.08
N LEU A 9 -6.78 -3.44 -4.95
CA LEU A 9 -5.91 -2.53 -5.71
C LEU A 9 -6.71 -1.64 -6.67
N ILE A 10 -7.75 -2.18 -7.32
CA ILE A 10 -8.64 -1.45 -8.24
C ILE A 10 -9.52 -0.45 -7.48
N SER A 11 -10.16 -0.87 -6.38
CA SER A 11 -11.02 -0.01 -5.55
C SER A 11 -10.24 1.17 -4.95
N LEU A 12 -9.01 0.93 -4.51
CA LEU A 12 -8.13 1.96 -3.96
C LEU A 12 -7.55 2.91 -5.03
N LYS A 13 -7.86 2.71 -6.32
CA LYS A 13 -7.29 3.48 -7.44
C LYS A 13 -5.76 3.55 -7.38
N ILE A 14 -5.13 2.43 -7.03
CA ILE A 14 -3.69 2.36 -6.86
C ILE A 14 -3.00 2.51 -8.22
N LYS A 15 -2.04 3.44 -8.30
CA LYS A 15 -1.22 3.67 -9.50
C LYS A 15 0.24 3.40 -9.19
N ASN A 16 0.99 2.96 -10.21
CA ASN A 16 2.45 2.81 -10.17
C ASN A 16 2.93 1.91 -9.01
N LEU A 17 2.35 0.72 -8.89
CA LEU A 17 2.76 -0.28 -7.90
C LEU A 17 4.14 -0.84 -8.24
N ILE A 18 5.08 -0.72 -7.31
CA ILE A 18 6.42 -1.28 -7.36
C ILE A 18 6.58 -2.15 -6.12
N ILE A 19 7.09 -3.38 -6.31
CA ILE A 19 7.33 -4.34 -5.25
C ILE A 19 8.84 -4.51 -5.11
N ILE A 20 9.38 -4.21 -3.93
CA ILE A 20 10.80 -4.41 -3.60
C ILE A 20 10.85 -5.52 -2.56
N LYS A 21 11.58 -6.60 -2.85
CA LYS A 21 11.68 -7.77 -1.97
C LYS A 21 13.13 -7.98 -1.53
N THR A 22 13.32 -8.22 -0.24
CA THR A 22 14.57 -8.73 0.36
C THR A 22 14.33 -10.11 0.95
N SER A 23 15.33 -10.69 1.61
CA SER A 23 15.25 -12.04 2.21
C SER A 23 14.16 -12.16 3.29
N SER A 24 13.88 -11.09 4.04
CA SER A 24 12.94 -11.11 5.17
C SER A 24 11.81 -10.09 5.08
N LEU A 25 11.87 -9.16 4.12
CA LEU A 25 10.93 -8.04 4.01
C LEU A 25 10.42 -7.87 2.58
N VAL A 26 9.17 -7.44 2.45
CA VAL A 26 8.63 -6.92 1.19
C VAL A 26 8.14 -5.50 1.42
N THR A 27 8.56 -4.58 0.57
CA THR A 27 8.09 -3.20 0.56
C THR A 27 7.29 -2.93 -0.72
N TYR A 28 6.02 -2.57 -0.54
CA TYR A 28 5.15 -2.09 -1.61
C TYR A 28 5.21 -0.58 -1.67
N LYS A 29 5.46 -0.05 -2.86
CA LYS A 29 5.50 1.39 -3.15
C LYS A 29 4.47 1.70 -4.21
N PHE A 30 3.55 2.61 -3.92
CA PHE A 30 2.50 2.98 -4.87
C PHE A 30 1.94 4.38 -4.64
N LEU A 31 1.14 4.88 -5.58
CA LEU A 31 0.37 6.12 -5.46
C LEU A 31 -1.09 5.79 -5.16
N ILE A 32 -1.68 6.54 -4.23
CA ILE A 32 -3.08 6.42 -3.84
C ILE A 32 -3.72 7.80 -3.67
N ALA A 33 -5.04 7.90 -3.70
CA ALA A 33 -5.74 9.16 -3.45
C ALA A 33 -5.40 9.74 -2.06
N LYS A 34 -5.20 11.06 -1.97
CA LYS A 34 -4.72 11.75 -0.76
C LYS A 34 -5.63 11.53 0.46
N HIS A 35 -6.95 11.45 0.24
CA HIS A 35 -7.97 11.26 1.28
C HIS A 35 -7.92 9.88 1.97
N ILE A 36 -7.20 8.90 1.42
CA ILE A 36 -7.16 7.54 1.97
C ILE A 36 -6.15 7.45 3.11
N ASP A 37 -6.59 7.40 4.36
CA ASP A 37 -5.69 7.48 5.52
C ASP A 37 -4.87 6.23 5.81
N LYS A 38 -3.80 6.42 6.60
CA LYS A 38 -2.91 5.33 7.04
C LYS A 38 -3.65 4.27 7.84
N ILE A 39 -4.62 4.66 8.67
CA ILE A 39 -5.44 3.74 9.47
C ILE A 39 -6.25 2.82 8.56
N TYR A 40 -6.87 3.39 7.53
CA TYR A 40 -7.64 2.64 6.55
C TYR A 40 -6.76 1.64 5.78
N LEU A 41 -5.56 2.07 5.36
CA LEU A 41 -4.56 1.18 4.75
C LEU A 41 -4.15 0.05 5.71
N LYS A 42 -3.89 0.34 6.97
CA LYS A 42 -3.55 -0.68 7.97
C LYS A 42 -4.66 -1.72 8.11
N SER A 43 -5.91 -1.27 8.25
CA SER A 43 -7.08 -2.15 8.35
C SER A 43 -7.20 -3.08 7.14
N ILE A 44 -7.03 -2.56 5.92
CA ILE A 44 -7.10 -3.38 4.71
C ILE A 44 -6.04 -4.49 4.72
N TYR A 45 -4.76 -4.12 4.86
CA TYR A 45 -3.68 -5.08 4.71
C TYR A 45 -3.59 -6.07 5.88
N GLN A 46 -3.99 -5.65 7.08
CA GLN A 46 -4.01 -6.52 8.25
C GLN A 46 -5.23 -7.45 8.25
N ASN A 47 -6.43 -6.93 7.97
CA ASN A 47 -7.67 -7.72 8.10
C ASN A 47 -8.01 -8.52 6.84
N PHE A 48 -7.75 -7.99 5.63
CA PHE A 48 -8.10 -8.68 4.39
C PHE A 48 -6.99 -9.60 3.88
N LEU A 49 -5.73 -9.26 4.15
CA LEU A 49 -4.58 -10.02 3.62
C LEU A 49 -3.84 -10.81 4.72
N ASN A 50 -4.21 -10.65 5.98
CA ASN A 50 -3.55 -11.26 7.15
C ASN A 50 -2.02 -11.06 7.14
N LEU A 51 -1.58 -9.89 6.67
CA LEU A 51 -0.16 -9.56 6.55
C LEU A 51 0.30 -8.78 7.79
N GLN A 52 1.45 -9.17 8.35
CA GLN A 52 2.08 -8.43 9.44
C GLN A 52 2.79 -7.19 8.89
N ILE A 53 2.11 -6.04 8.98
CA ILE A 53 2.65 -4.75 8.56
C ILE A 53 3.63 -4.25 9.63
N LEU A 54 4.88 -4.01 9.23
CA LEU A 54 5.89 -3.42 10.10
C LEU A 54 5.84 -1.90 10.09
N ASN A 55 5.67 -1.30 8.90
CA ASN A 55 5.66 0.15 8.78
C ASN A 55 4.84 0.64 7.57
N ILE A 56 4.16 1.77 7.73
CA ILE A 56 3.46 2.51 6.66
C ILE A 56 3.96 3.94 6.64
N ARG A 57 4.68 4.32 5.58
CA ARG A 57 5.12 5.70 5.33
C ARG A 57 4.31 6.30 4.19
N THR A 58 4.01 7.59 4.31
CA THR A 58 3.28 8.33 3.27
C THR A 58 3.95 9.67 3.01
N HIS A 59 4.07 10.04 1.74
CA HIS A 59 4.61 11.33 1.32
C HIS A 59 3.66 11.98 0.32
N ILE A 60 3.54 13.31 0.38
CA ILE A 60 2.77 14.06 -0.62
C ILE A 60 3.45 13.88 -1.97
N TYR A 61 2.66 13.60 -3.01
CA TYR A 61 3.20 13.45 -4.36
C TYR A 61 3.29 14.81 -5.04
N SER A 62 4.50 15.34 -5.20
CA SER A 62 4.74 16.70 -5.71
C SER A 62 4.19 16.94 -7.12
N LYS A 63 4.12 15.91 -7.97
CA LYS A 63 3.61 16.03 -9.35
C LYS A 63 2.08 16.04 -9.44
N ASN A 64 1.37 15.58 -8.41
CA ASN A 64 -0.10 15.60 -8.38
C ASN A 64 -0.61 15.57 -6.94
N THR A 65 -1.13 16.71 -6.49
CA THR A 65 -1.61 16.93 -5.10
C THR A 65 -2.81 16.09 -4.71
N ASN A 66 -3.54 15.51 -5.68
CA ASN A 66 -4.65 14.60 -5.42
C ASN A 66 -4.18 13.20 -5.00
N PHE A 67 -2.89 12.89 -5.20
CA PHE A 67 -2.30 11.62 -4.84
C PHE A 67 -1.23 11.79 -3.76
N LYS A 68 -1.03 10.71 -3.01
CA LYS A 68 0.11 10.55 -2.11
C LYS A 68 0.82 9.25 -2.41
N LYS A 69 2.12 9.26 -2.15
CA LYS A 69 2.99 8.10 -2.27
C LYS A 69 2.96 7.33 -0.97
N VAL A 70 2.74 6.03 -1.05
CA VAL A 70 2.68 5.13 0.10
C VAL A 70 3.79 4.11 -0.03
N PHE A 71 4.40 3.80 1.11
CA PHE A 71 5.37 2.72 1.27
C PHE A 71 4.86 1.83 2.40
N ILE A 72 4.56 0.57 2.09
CA ILE A 72 4.13 -0.43 3.08
C ILE A 72 5.19 -1.50 3.15
N THR A 73 5.82 -1.66 4.31
CA THR A 73 6.78 -2.74 4.56
C THR A 73 6.11 -3.82 5.38
N ILE A 74 6.12 -5.04 4.86
CA ILE A 74 5.64 -6.26 5.51
C ILE A 74 6.81 -7.20 5.78
N LYS A 75 6.67 -8.03 6.81
CA LYS A 75 7.55 -9.18 7.03
C LYS A 75 7.07 -10.35 6.16
N LEU A 76 8.00 -11.05 5.52
CA LEU A 76 7.72 -12.32 4.83
C LEU A 76 7.51 -13.46 5.83
#